data_AF-A0A378JVL9-F1
#
_entry.id   AF-A0A378JVL9-F1
#
_cell.length_a   1.000
_cell.length_b   1.000
_cell.length_c   1.000
_cell.angle_alpha   90.00
_cell.angle_beta   90.00
_cell.angle_gamma   90.00
#
_symmetry.space_group_name_H-M   'P 1'
#
loop_
_entity.id
_entity.type
_entity.pdbx_description
1 polymer ?
#
loop_
_entity_poly.entity_id
_entity_poly.type
_entity_poly.pdbx_seq_one_letter_code
_entity_poly.pdbx_strand_id
1 'polypeptide(L)'
;MPSTTQDEKAAAKARYEEFFNAVQAMNARNAMIQFELSPNPSLFRHMQKSDSGSQLHFEFKSKNSGSIFIIDHKFFPDSWILKIPEKVSRDDMVCMTDIILETIAHPVGAHKDYEPKMIICFPEDTSEDEILQFVETAQAKGIEVHLFIGKPEDFEKISLKHQQVSKDLIAAGDIDKVPGWTGLLNTVMNTDGGRKGEELMQRINSDQRFAFRC
;
A
#
# COMPACT_ATOMS: atom_id res chain seq x y z
N MET A 1 2.04 -30.46 -5.07
CA MET A 1 2.70 -29.14 -4.93
C MET A 1 2.26 -28.57 -3.59
N PRO A 2 3.18 -28.05 -2.75
CA PRO A 2 2.77 -27.28 -1.57
C PRO A 2 1.84 -26.16 -2.06
N SER A 3 0.68 -25.97 -1.43
CA SER A 3 -0.33 -25.06 -1.96
C SER A 3 0.19 -23.62 -1.90
N THR A 4 0.02 -22.86 -2.98
CA THR A 4 0.32 -21.41 -3.10
C THR A 4 -0.15 -20.61 -1.87
N THR A 5 -1.28 -21.03 -1.28
CA THR A 5 -1.86 -20.50 -0.05
C THR A 5 -0.95 -20.58 1.19
N GLN A 6 -0.08 -21.60 1.29
CA GLN A 6 0.81 -21.77 2.43
C GLN A 6 2.02 -20.83 2.35
N ASP A 7 2.55 -20.61 1.15
CA ASP A 7 3.63 -19.67 0.87
C ASP A 7 3.15 -18.22 1.04
N GLU A 8 1.94 -17.91 0.58
CA GLU A 8 1.28 -16.61 0.81
C GLU A 8 1.09 -16.32 2.30
N LYS A 9 0.66 -17.32 3.10
CA LYS A 9 0.53 -17.19 4.56
C LYS A 9 1.86 -16.92 5.24
N ALA A 10 2.95 -17.56 4.79
CA ALA A 10 4.29 -17.33 5.32
C ALA A 10 4.80 -15.92 4.97
N ALA A 11 4.64 -15.49 3.72
CA ALA A 11 4.99 -14.14 3.28
C ALA A 11 4.17 -13.08 4.02
N ALA A 12 2.87 -13.33 4.24
CA ALA A 12 2.00 -12.41 4.97
C ALA A 12 2.45 -12.21 6.43
N LYS A 13 2.86 -13.31 7.08
CA LYS A 13 3.37 -13.28 8.44
C LYS A 13 4.70 -12.51 8.51
N ALA A 14 5.63 -12.79 7.60
CA ALA A 14 6.91 -12.09 7.55
C ALA A 14 6.71 -10.57 7.41
N ARG A 15 5.85 -10.14 6.47
CA ARG A 15 5.54 -8.72 6.26
C ARG A 15 4.96 -8.03 7.49
N TYR A 16 4.07 -8.69 8.23
CA TYR A 16 3.57 -8.12 9.49
C TYR A 16 4.66 -8.00 10.55
N GLU A 17 5.52 -9.02 10.70
CA GLU A 17 6.61 -8.99 11.67
C GLU A 17 7.60 -7.85 11.35
N GLU A 18 7.84 -7.55 10.06
CA GLU A 18 8.64 -6.40 9.63
C GLU A 18 8.01 -5.07 10.05
N PHE A 19 6.74 -4.84 9.72
CA PHE A 19 6.03 -3.64 10.12
C PHE A 19 5.99 -3.48 11.64
N PHE A 20 5.72 -4.57 12.36
CA PHE A 20 5.69 -4.56 13.82
C PHE A 20 7.05 -4.19 14.42
N ASN A 21 8.13 -4.81 13.93
CA ASN A 21 9.49 -4.52 14.38
C ASN A 21 9.90 -3.08 14.04
N ALA A 22 9.54 -2.58 12.86
CA ALA A 22 9.82 -1.20 12.45
C ALA A 22 9.08 -0.19 13.35
N VAL A 23 7.79 -0.44 13.64
CA VAL A 23 7.00 0.38 14.57
C VAL A 23 7.59 0.33 15.99
N GLN A 24 7.99 -0.84 16.48
CA GLN A 24 8.62 -0.96 17.80
C GLN A 24 9.96 -0.21 17.88
N ALA A 25 10.81 -0.36 16.87
CA ALA A 25 12.11 0.31 16.81
C ALA A 25 11.94 1.84 16.77
N MET A 26 10.96 2.32 16.01
CA MET A 26 10.65 3.75 15.94
C MET A 26 10.04 4.26 17.25
N ASN A 27 9.06 3.57 17.84
CA ASN A 27 8.48 3.94 19.15
C ASN A 27 9.53 4.01 20.26
N ALA A 28 10.54 3.13 20.21
CA ALA A 28 11.65 3.14 21.17
C ALA A 28 12.60 4.34 20.99
N ARG A 29 12.71 4.85 19.76
CA ARG A 29 13.56 6.00 19.41
C ARG A 29 12.84 7.35 19.57
N ASN A 30 11.50 7.36 19.46
CA ASN A 30 10.69 8.56 19.50
C ASN A 30 9.69 8.54 20.67
N ALA A 31 9.97 9.33 21.70
CA ALA A 31 9.04 9.50 22.83
C ALA A 31 7.82 10.37 22.47
N MET A 32 7.96 11.24 21.47
CA MET A 32 6.91 12.21 21.09
C MET A 32 6.04 11.76 19.92
N ILE A 33 6.37 10.69 19.20
CA ILE A 33 5.58 10.18 18.07
C ILE A 33 5.52 8.68 18.23
N GLN A 34 4.34 8.16 18.55
CA GLN A 34 4.15 6.73 18.78
C GLN A 34 2.98 6.21 17.97
N PHE A 35 3.15 5.00 17.45
CA PHE A 35 2.13 4.32 16.65
C PHE A 35 1.79 2.94 17.21
N GLU A 36 0.53 2.54 17.03
CA GLU A 36 0.04 1.19 17.30
C GLU A 36 -0.36 0.53 15.98
N LEU A 37 0.13 -0.69 15.75
CA LEU A 37 -0.24 -1.49 14.59
C LEU A 37 -1.43 -2.39 14.94
N SER A 38 -2.53 -2.25 14.19
CA SER A 38 -3.70 -3.12 14.21
C SER A 38 -3.86 -3.83 12.85
N PRO A 39 -4.43 -5.04 12.81
CA PRO A 39 -4.93 -5.81 13.94
C PRO A 39 -3.81 -6.47 14.77
N ASN A 40 -4.12 -6.70 16.04
CA ASN A 40 -3.35 -7.52 16.98
C ASN A 40 -3.16 -8.96 16.44
N PRO A 41 -2.17 -9.76 16.88
CA PRO A 41 -1.95 -11.18 16.55
C PRO A 41 -3.18 -12.12 16.42
N SER A 42 -4.37 -11.70 16.84
CA SER A 42 -5.66 -12.33 16.55
C SER A 42 -6.00 -12.46 15.05
N LEU A 43 -5.55 -11.56 14.16
CA LEU A 43 -5.82 -11.68 12.71
C LEU A 43 -5.15 -12.93 12.11
N PHE A 44 -3.91 -13.23 12.48
CA PHE A 44 -3.22 -14.44 12.01
C PHE A 44 -3.89 -15.72 12.51
N ARG A 45 -4.40 -15.71 13.74
CA ARG A 45 -5.24 -16.80 14.26
C ARG A 45 -6.53 -16.99 13.45
N HIS A 46 -7.06 -15.93 12.84
CA HIS A 46 -8.21 -16.01 11.93
C HIS A 46 -7.82 -16.43 10.50
N MET A 47 -6.73 -15.90 9.93
CA MET A 47 -6.19 -16.29 8.62
C MET A 47 -5.71 -17.75 8.57
N GLN A 48 -5.27 -18.31 9.70
CA GLN A 48 -4.94 -19.73 9.80
C GLN A 48 -6.19 -20.64 9.84
N LYS A 49 -7.36 -20.11 10.22
CA LYS A 49 -8.61 -20.88 10.39
C LYS A 49 -9.51 -20.89 9.16
N SER A 50 -9.33 -19.98 8.20
CA SER A 50 -10.13 -19.90 6.98
C SER A 50 -9.32 -20.20 5.73
N ASP A 51 -9.95 -20.86 4.75
CA ASP A 51 -9.46 -21.06 3.38
C ASP A 51 -9.51 -19.76 2.54
N SER A 52 -9.55 -18.60 3.19
CA SER A 52 -9.62 -17.31 2.50
C SER A 52 -8.20 -16.78 2.25
N GLY A 53 -7.86 -16.59 0.98
CA GLY A 53 -6.79 -15.69 0.58
C GLY A 53 -7.14 -14.27 1.02
N SER A 54 -6.72 -13.91 2.23
CA SER A 54 -7.03 -12.63 2.84
C SER A 54 -5.97 -11.61 2.41
N GLN A 55 -6.43 -10.46 1.92
CA GLN A 55 -5.60 -9.26 1.81
C GLN A 55 -5.04 -8.95 3.20
N LEU A 56 -3.75 -8.62 3.25
CA LEU A 56 -3.13 -8.11 4.46
C LEU A 56 -3.63 -6.68 4.66
N HIS A 57 -4.42 -6.44 5.69
CA HIS A 57 -4.92 -5.12 6.06
C HIS A 57 -4.25 -4.68 7.35
N PHE A 58 -3.57 -3.54 7.31
CA PHE A 58 -2.86 -2.96 8.44
C PHE A 58 -3.36 -1.55 8.71
N GLU A 59 -3.71 -1.28 9.96
CA GLU A 59 -4.07 0.02 10.48
C GLU A 59 -2.96 0.49 11.42
N PHE A 60 -2.32 1.62 11.10
CA PHE A 60 -1.36 2.26 11.98
C PHE A 60 -2.03 3.46 12.63
N LYS A 61 -2.30 3.34 13.92
CA LYS A 61 -2.94 4.40 14.71
C LYS A 61 -1.89 5.22 15.43
N SER A 62 -1.82 6.52 15.14
CA SER A 62 -1.02 7.46 15.93
C SER A 62 -1.61 7.57 17.34
N LYS A 63 -0.78 7.38 18.37
CA LYS A 63 -1.18 7.60 19.77
C LYS A 63 -1.40 9.07 20.08
N ASN A 64 -0.79 9.95 19.29
CA ASN A 64 -0.77 11.38 19.51
C ASN A 64 -1.98 12.06 18.90
N SER A 65 -2.20 11.85 17.61
CA SER A 65 -3.27 12.49 16.83
C SER A 65 -4.53 11.64 16.75
N GLY A 66 -4.41 10.33 16.98
CA GLY A 66 -5.50 9.37 16.72
C GLY A 66 -5.68 9.05 15.23
N SER A 67 -4.89 9.65 14.33
CA SER A 67 -4.94 9.38 12.89
C SER A 67 -4.64 7.92 12.58
N ILE A 68 -5.37 7.35 11.63
CA ILE A 68 -5.25 5.95 11.23
C ILE A 68 -4.77 5.89 9.78
N PHE A 69 -3.56 5.40 9.57
CA PHE A 69 -3.04 5.06 8.25
C PHE A 69 -3.43 3.63 7.91
N ILE A 70 -3.86 3.39 6.68
CA ILE A 70 -4.27 2.06 6.24
C ILE A 70 -3.34 1.60 5.12
N ILE A 71 -2.76 0.42 5.29
CA ILE A 71 -2.00 -0.29 4.26
C ILE A 71 -2.71 -1.58 3.94
N ASP A 72 -3.09 -1.74 2.67
CA ASP A 72 -3.54 -3.02 2.15
C ASP A 72 -2.46 -3.62 1.26
N HIS A 73 -2.06 -4.86 1.55
CA HIS A 73 -1.23 -5.65 0.67
C HIS A 73 -2.04 -6.75 0.00
N LYS A 74 -2.05 -6.71 -1.34
CA LYS A 74 -2.68 -7.71 -2.20
C LYS A 74 -1.62 -8.67 -2.69
N PHE A 75 -1.85 -9.97 -2.55
CA PHE A 75 -0.98 -10.99 -3.13
C PHE A 75 -1.29 -11.25 -4.62
N PHE A 76 -2.52 -10.92 -5.06
CA PHE A 76 -2.94 -11.05 -6.45
C PHE A 76 -3.74 -9.83 -6.92
N PRO A 77 -3.15 -8.99 -7.78
CA PRO A 77 -1.72 -8.90 -8.08
C PRO A 77 -0.90 -8.47 -6.85
N ASP A 78 0.39 -8.87 -6.78
CA ASP A 78 1.31 -8.38 -5.74
C ASP A 78 1.40 -6.86 -5.83
N SER A 79 0.74 -6.16 -4.90
CA SER A 79 0.62 -4.71 -4.92
C SER A 79 0.28 -4.15 -3.56
N TRP A 80 0.78 -2.95 -3.31
CA TRP A 80 0.51 -2.19 -2.10
C TRP A 80 -0.48 -1.08 -2.35
N ILE A 81 -1.38 -0.88 -1.41
CA ILE A 81 -2.32 0.24 -1.39
C ILE A 81 -2.10 0.99 -0.09
N LEU A 82 -1.79 2.27 -0.19
CA LEU A 82 -1.66 3.16 0.96
C LEU A 82 -2.80 4.17 0.97
N LYS A 83 -3.55 4.24 2.08
CA LYS A 83 -4.55 5.29 2.33
C LYS A 83 -4.04 6.20 3.45
N ILE A 84 -3.88 7.49 3.14
CA ILE A 84 -3.47 8.51 4.11
C ILE A 84 -4.73 9.16 4.70
N PRO A 85 -4.83 9.32 6.04
CA PRO A 85 -5.99 9.91 6.69
C PRO A 85 -6.11 11.41 6.41
N GLU A 86 -7.34 11.91 6.37
CA GLU A 86 -7.62 13.35 6.32
C GLU A 86 -7.06 14.03 7.59
N LYS A 87 -6.31 15.13 7.42
CA LYS A 87 -5.75 15.95 8.51
C LYS A 87 -4.76 15.24 9.42
N VAL A 88 -3.71 14.68 8.83
CA VAL A 88 -2.57 14.14 9.58
C VAL A 88 -1.52 15.20 9.85
N SER A 89 -0.80 15.11 10.99
CA SER A 89 0.33 16.00 11.23
C SER A 89 1.47 15.65 10.26
N ARG A 90 2.26 16.67 9.87
CA ARG A 90 3.42 16.46 8.99
C ARG A 90 4.40 15.45 9.59
N ASP A 91 4.63 15.51 10.89
CA ASP A 91 5.59 14.64 11.57
C ASP A 91 5.10 13.18 11.63
N ASP A 92 3.80 12.96 11.89
CA ASP A 92 3.20 11.62 11.84
C ASP A 92 3.29 11.06 10.41
N MET A 93 3.00 11.88 9.40
CA MET A 93 3.05 11.51 7.99
C MET A 93 4.46 11.14 7.54
N VAL A 94 5.48 11.94 7.88
CA VAL A 94 6.87 11.66 7.51
C VAL A 94 7.36 10.36 8.17
N CYS A 95 7.14 10.20 9.49
CA CYS A 95 7.59 9.01 10.21
C CYS A 95 6.91 7.74 9.70
N MET A 96 5.60 7.79 9.47
CA MET A 96 4.85 6.65 8.98
C MET A 96 5.23 6.30 7.54
N THR A 97 5.35 7.31 6.68
CA THR A 97 5.77 7.12 5.28
C THR A 97 7.12 6.41 5.20
N ASP A 98 8.11 6.79 6.01
CA ASP A 98 9.43 6.15 5.97
C ASP A 98 9.36 4.67 6.36
N ILE A 99 8.66 4.33 7.45
CA ILE A 99 8.43 2.92 7.86
C ILE A 99 7.77 2.13 6.73
N ILE A 100 6.77 2.72 6.10
CA ILE A 100 5.96 2.06 5.08
C ILE A 100 6.76 1.80 3.82
N LEU A 101 7.39 2.82 3.28
CA LEU A 101 8.14 2.71 2.05
C LEU A 101 9.33 1.77 2.19
N GLU A 102 9.99 1.76 3.35
CA GLU A 102 11.13 0.86 3.56
C GLU A 102 10.73 -0.60 3.67
N THR A 103 9.57 -0.87 4.26
CA THR A 103 9.01 -2.22 4.30
C THR A 103 8.55 -2.69 2.92
N ILE A 104 8.05 -1.77 2.09
CA ILE A 104 7.62 -2.07 0.71
C ILE A 104 8.82 -2.30 -0.22
N ALA A 105 9.86 -1.48 -0.13
CA ALA A 105 11.01 -1.52 -1.03
C ALA A 105 11.88 -2.78 -0.82
N HIS A 106 11.99 -3.24 0.42
CA HIS A 106 12.92 -4.32 0.77
C HIS A 106 12.30 -5.40 1.66
N PRO A 107 11.24 -6.10 1.21
CA PRO A 107 10.62 -7.15 2.01
C PRO A 107 11.57 -8.36 2.15
N VAL A 108 11.77 -8.82 3.38
CA VAL A 108 12.51 -10.03 3.71
C VAL A 108 11.81 -11.23 3.12
N GLY A 109 12.56 -12.04 2.38
CA GLY A 109 12.03 -13.23 1.71
C GLY A 109 11.20 -12.92 0.46
N ALA A 110 11.29 -11.71 -0.08
CA ALA A 110 10.76 -11.39 -1.40
C ALA A 110 11.31 -12.37 -2.45
N HIS A 111 10.45 -12.75 -3.40
CA HIS A 111 10.90 -13.51 -4.56
C HIS A 111 11.93 -12.68 -5.35
N LYS A 112 12.88 -13.34 -6.03
CA LYS A 112 13.92 -12.67 -6.83
C LYS A 112 13.37 -11.75 -7.93
N ASP A 113 12.13 -11.99 -8.35
CA ASP A 113 11.42 -11.23 -9.39
C ASP A 113 10.40 -10.26 -8.77
N TYR A 114 10.52 -9.95 -7.48
CA TYR A 114 9.67 -8.97 -6.81
C TYR A 114 9.94 -7.57 -7.36
N GLU A 115 8.89 -6.94 -7.87
CA GLU A 115 8.90 -5.55 -8.29
C GLU A 115 8.00 -4.76 -7.34
N PRO A 116 8.54 -3.82 -6.53
CA PRO A 116 7.72 -3.05 -5.60
C PRO A 116 6.83 -2.06 -6.37
N LYS A 117 5.52 -2.28 -6.31
CA LYS A 117 4.51 -1.42 -6.95
C LYS A 117 3.45 -1.00 -5.95
N MET A 118 3.00 0.25 -6.04
CA MET A 118 2.03 0.83 -5.12
C MET A 118 1.04 1.74 -5.83
N ILE A 119 -0.23 1.66 -5.41
CA ILE A 119 -1.22 2.71 -5.66
C ILE A 119 -1.43 3.47 -4.35
N ILE A 120 -1.19 4.77 -4.35
CA ILE A 120 -1.44 5.62 -3.18
C ILE A 120 -2.67 6.48 -3.40
N CYS A 121 -3.53 6.53 -2.40
CA CYS A 121 -4.75 7.33 -2.38
C CYS A 121 -4.54 8.60 -1.54
N PHE A 122 -4.61 9.76 -2.20
CA PHE A 122 -4.59 11.07 -1.55
C PHE A 122 -5.98 11.71 -1.59
N PRO A 123 -6.45 12.30 -0.47
CA PRO A 123 -7.60 13.22 -0.48
C PRO A 123 -7.42 14.38 -1.46
N GLU A 124 -8.52 14.90 -2.03
CA GLU A 124 -8.47 15.99 -3.03
C GLU A 124 -7.89 17.31 -2.49
N ASP A 125 -7.95 17.52 -1.17
CA ASP A 125 -7.42 18.70 -0.50
C ASP A 125 -5.93 18.58 -0.12
N THR A 126 -5.29 17.44 -0.41
CA THR A 126 -3.84 17.27 -0.21
C THR A 126 -3.07 18.21 -1.13
N SER A 127 -2.07 18.91 -0.59
CA SER A 127 -1.25 19.83 -1.38
C SER A 127 -0.36 19.09 -2.40
N GLU A 128 -0.15 19.70 -3.57
CA GLU A 128 0.73 19.09 -4.61
C GLU A 128 2.17 18.88 -4.10
N ASP A 129 2.68 19.77 -3.25
CA ASP A 129 4.02 19.67 -2.66
C ASP A 129 4.16 18.43 -1.75
N GLU A 130 3.13 18.11 -0.96
CA GLU A 130 3.12 16.90 -0.12
C GLU A 130 3.07 15.62 -0.96
N ILE A 131 2.26 15.62 -2.01
CA ILE A 131 2.17 14.49 -2.95
C ILE A 131 3.52 14.30 -3.67
N LEU A 132 4.15 15.38 -4.13
CA LEU A 132 5.45 15.36 -4.80
C LEU A 132 6.53 14.78 -3.89
N GLN A 133 6.65 15.30 -2.65
CA GLN A 133 7.62 14.81 -1.68
C GLN A 133 7.47 13.31 -1.43
N PHE A 134 6.22 12.83 -1.33
CA PHE A 134 5.95 11.41 -1.16
C PHE A 134 6.41 10.60 -2.39
N VAL A 135 6.02 11.02 -3.59
CA VAL A 135 6.36 10.33 -4.84
C VAL A 135 7.87 10.24 -5.02
N GLU A 136 8.61 11.33 -4.81
CA GLU A 136 10.07 11.35 -4.90
C GLU A 136 10.71 10.37 -3.90
N THR A 137 10.23 10.36 -2.65
CA THR A 137 10.75 9.48 -1.60
C THR A 137 10.52 8.00 -1.95
N ALA A 138 9.34 7.66 -2.48
CA ALA A 138 9.00 6.30 -2.87
C ALA A 138 9.79 5.84 -4.11
N GLN A 139 9.90 6.70 -5.12
CA GLN A 139 10.67 6.40 -6.35
C GLN A 139 12.18 6.27 -6.07
N ALA A 140 12.73 7.08 -5.15
CA ALA A 140 14.13 6.96 -4.73
C ALA A 140 14.44 5.59 -4.08
N LYS A 141 13.43 4.94 -3.50
CA LYS A 141 13.51 3.57 -2.95
C LYS A 141 13.19 2.49 -4.00
N GLY A 142 13.01 2.86 -5.27
CA GLY A 142 12.77 1.95 -6.39
C GLY A 142 11.33 1.48 -6.56
N ILE A 143 10.37 2.12 -5.88
CA ILE A 143 8.95 1.73 -5.92
C ILE A 143 8.26 2.36 -7.14
N GLU A 144 7.55 1.57 -7.93
CA GLU A 144 6.65 2.06 -8.99
C GLU A 144 5.38 2.63 -8.34
N VAL A 145 5.17 3.94 -8.46
CA VAL A 145 4.06 4.66 -7.80
C VAL A 145 3.00 5.08 -8.81
N HIS A 146 1.75 4.77 -8.49
CA HIS A 146 0.57 5.32 -9.17
C HIS A 146 -0.30 6.09 -8.18
N LEU A 147 -0.84 7.21 -8.62
CA LEU A 147 -1.65 8.09 -7.79
C LEU A 147 -3.14 7.88 -8.04
N PHE A 148 -3.92 7.94 -6.97
CA PHE A 148 -5.35 8.17 -7.00
C PHE A 148 -5.67 9.39 -6.14
N ILE A 149 -6.23 10.44 -6.72
CA ILE A 149 -6.57 11.68 -6.01
C ILE A 149 -8.08 11.78 -5.90
N GLY A 150 -8.64 11.56 -4.72
CA GLY A 150 -10.07 11.45 -4.53
C GLY A 150 -10.46 10.92 -3.15
N LYS A 151 -11.71 10.48 -3.03
CA LYS A 151 -12.23 9.89 -1.80
C LYS A 151 -11.70 8.46 -1.61
N PRO A 152 -11.15 8.12 -0.44
CA PRO A 152 -10.68 6.76 -0.15
C PRO A 152 -11.74 5.67 -0.36
N GLU A 153 -13.02 5.98 -0.12
CA GLU A 153 -14.14 5.05 -0.29
C GLU A 153 -14.39 4.70 -1.76
N ASP A 154 -14.12 5.62 -2.67
CA ASP A 154 -14.29 5.36 -4.10
C ASP A 154 -13.19 4.44 -4.62
N PHE A 155 -11.95 4.61 -4.13
CA PHE A 155 -10.87 3.68 -4.40
C PHE A 155 -11.15 2.29 -3.80
N GLU A 156 -11.71 2.23 -2.60
CA GLU A 156 -12.04 0.97 -1.93
C GLU A 156 -13.04 0.14 -2.73
N LYS A 157 -14.08 0.77 -3.30
CA LYS A 157 -15.04 0.08 -4.18
C LYS A 157 -14.36 -0.54 -5.40
N ILE A 158 -13.42 0.19 -6.03
CA ILE A 158 -12.64 -0.31 -7.17
C ILE A 158 -11.79 -1.51 -6.75
N SER A 159 -11.10 -1.37 -5.62
CA SER A 159 -10.24 -2.39 -5.04
C SER A 159 -10.99 -3.69 -4.74
N LEU A 160 -12.16 -3.59 -4.10
CA LEU A 160 -13.02 -4.73 -3.75
C LEU A 160 -13.61 -5.39 -5.00
N LYS A 161 -14.07 -4.61 -5.97
CA LYS A 161 -14.61 -5.14 -7.23
C LYS A 161 -13.54 -5.93 -8.00
N HIS A 162 -12.33 -5.40 -8.11
CA HIS A 162 -11.22 -6.08 -8.76
C HIS A 162 -10.84 -7.39 -8.05
N GLN A 163 -10.84 -7.39 -6.72
CA GLN A 163 -10.59 -8.59 -5.93
C GLN A 163 -11.66 -9.66 -6.17
N GLN A 164 -12.94 -9.26 -6.20
CA GLN A 164 -14.04 -10.20 -6.44
C GLN A 164 -13.90 -10.86 -7.82
N VAL A 165 -13.67 -10.06 -8.87
CA VAL A 165 -13.45 -10.59 -10.24
C VAL A 165 -12.29 -11.57 -10.28
N SER A 166 -11.17 -11.24 -9.62
CA SER A 166 -10.01 -12.13 -9.57
C SER A 166 -10.32 -13.45 -8.85
N LYS A 167 -11.07 -13.40 -7.74
CA LYS A 167 -11.51 -14.59 -7.01
C LYS A 167 -12.44 -15.46 -7.86
N ASP A 168 -13.40 -14.86 -8.56
CA ASP A 168 -14.35 -15.59 -9.38
C ASP A 168 -13.66 -16.33 -10.53
N LEU A 169 -12.67 -15.69 -11.18
CA LEU A 169 -11.88 -16.31 -12.25
C LEU A 169 -11.00 -17.46 -11.74
N ILE A 170 -10.35 -17.28 -10.59
CA ILE A 170 -9.57 -18.36 -9.95
C ILE A 170 -10.49 -19.54 -9.61
N ALA A 171 -11.65 -19.28 -9.01
CA ALA A 171 -12.62 -20.32 -8.66
C ALA A 171 -13.17 -21.04 -9.90
N ALA A 172 -13.28 -20.35 -11.03
CA ALA A 172 -13.67 -20.93 -12.32
C ALA A 172 -12.54 -21.71 -13.02
N GLY A 173 -11.31 -21.70 -12.50
CA GLY A 173 -10.14 -22.31 -13.13
C GLY A 173 -9.52 -21.48 -14.25
N ASP A 174 -9.98 -20.25 -14.46
CA ASP A 174 -9.54 -19.30 -15.48
C ASP A 174 -8.39 -18.40 -14.97
N ILE A 175 -7.32 -19.02 -14.45
CA ILE A 175 -6.18 -18.30 -13.84
C ILE A 175 -5.49 -17.37 -14.86
N ASP A 176 -5.43 -17.78 -16.11
CA ASP A 176 -4.86 -17.02 -17.24
C ASP A 176 -5.62 -15.73 -17.56
N LYS A 177 -6.89 -15.64 -17.17
CA LYS A 177 -7.75 -14.46 -17.39
C LYS A 177 -7.74 -13.48 -16.22
N VAL A 178 -7.01 -13.80 -15.14
CA VAL A 178 -6.94 -12.93 -13.96
C VAL A 178 -6.32 -11.58 -14.38
N PRO A 179 -7.03 -10.45 -14.17
CA PRO A 179 -6.64 -9.16 -14.71
C PRO A 179 -5.31 -8.61 -14.16
N GLY A 180 -4.91 -9.05 -12.97
CA GLY A 180 -3.63 -8.69 -12.36
C GLY A 180 -3.42 -7.18 -12.19
N TRP A 181 -2.15 -6.77 -12.12
CA TRP A 181 -1.75 -5.37 -11.87
C TRP A 181 -2.26 -4.46 -12.97
N THR A 182 -2.01 -4.82 -14.22
CA THR A 182 -2.42 -4.05 -15.39
C THR A 182 -3.93 -3.84 -15.43
N GLY A 183 -4.73 -4.86 -15.10
CA GLY A 183 -6.18 -4.71 -15.08
C GLY A 183 -6.70 -3.89 -13.89
N LEU A 184 -6.06 -3.98 -12.71
CA LEU A 184 -6.36 -3.08 -11.58
C LEU A 184 -6.07 -1.64 -11.97
N LEU A 185 -4.87 -1.39 -12.49
CA LEU A 185 -4.43 -0.07 -12.89
C LEU A 185 -5.35 0.51 -13.97
N ASN A 186 -5.65 -0.24 -15.03
CA ASN A 186 -6.61 0.19 -16.05
C ASN A 186 -7.98 0.58 -15.47
N THR A 187 -8.46 -0.16 -14.46
CA THR A 187 -9.73 0.19 -13.81
C THR A 187 -9.63 1.50 -13.04
N VAL A 188 -8.53 1.70 -12.31
CA VAL A 188 -8.26 2.92 -11.54
C VAL A 188 -8.12 4.13 -12.47
N MET A 189 -7.31 4.02 -13.53
CA MET A 189 -7.04 5.09 -14.48
C MET A 189 -8.28 5.57 -15.25
N ASN A 190 -9.31 4.73 -15.38
CA ASN A 190 -10.58 5.13 -16.00
C ASN A 190 -11.53 5.91 -15.08
N THR A 191 -11.15 6.14 -13.82
CA THR A 191 -11.93 6.94 -12.87
C THR A 191 -11.49 8.40 -12.84
N ASP A 192 -12.31 9.29 -12.28
CA ASP A 192 -11.93 10.69 -12.12
C ASP A 192 -10.69 10.83 -11.23
N GLY A 193 -10.61 10.08 -10.12
CA GLY A 193 -9.46 10.16 -9.21
C GLY A 193 -8.18 9.57 -9.80
N GLY A 194 -8.28 8.53 -10.62
CA GLY A 194 -7.14 7.99 -11.38
C GLY A 194 -6.63 8.95 -12.44
N ARG A 195 -7.54 9.61 -13.20
CA ARG A 195 -7.18 10.62 -14.19
C ARG A 195 -6.47 11.83 -13.57
N LYS A 196 -6.97 12.34 -12.43
CA LYS A 196 -6.28 13.39 -11.67
C LYS A 196 -4.88 12.97 -11.23
N GLY A 197 -4.74 11.73 -10.77
CA GLY A 197 -3.45 11.15 -10.39
C GLY A 197 -2.49 11.05 -11.58
N GLU A 198 -2.97 10.61 -12.73
CA GLU A 198 -2.19 10.54 -13.97
C GLU A 198 -1.70 11.90 -14.44
N GLU A 199 -2.60 12.89 -14.48
CA GLU A 199 -2.25 14.26 -14.87
C GLU A 199 -1.17 14.85 -13.96
N LEU A 200 -1.23 14.59 -12.65
CA LEU A 200 -0.18 15.00 -11.73
C LEU A 200 1.12 14.22 -11.98
N MET A 201 1.09 12.88 -12.12
CA MET A 201 2.29 12.09 -12.42
C MET A 201 2.98 12.51 -13.73
N GLN A 202 2.21 12.84 -14.77
CA GLN A 202 2.74 13.36 -16.02
C GLN A 202 3.44 14.72 -15.82
N ARG A 203 2.88 15.60 -14.99
CA ARG A 203 3.54 16.87 -14.61
C ARG A 203 4.84 16.62 -13.85
N ILE A 204 4.83 15.73 -12.86
CA ILE A 204 6.03 15.36 -12.07
C ILE A 204 7.13 14.83 -13.01
N ASN A 205 6.79 13.94 -13.93
CA ASN A 205 7.75 13.31 -14.83
C ASN A 205 8.24 14.24 -15.97
N SER A 206 7.47 15.26 -16.34
CA SER A 206 7.79 16.17 -17.46
C SER A 206 8.50 17.44 -17.03
N ASP A 207 8.42 17.82 -15.76
CA ASP A 207 8.99 19.07 -15.28
C ASP A 207 10.50 18.89 -14.97
N GLN A 208 11.35 19.42 -15.87
CA GLN A 208 12.82 19.38 -15.75
C GLN A 208 13.37 20.12 -14.51
N ARG A 209 12.55 20.92 -13.81
CA ARG A 209 12.95 21.60 -12.57
C ARG A 209 13.25 20.64 -11.42
N PHE A 210 12.82 19.39 -11.52
CA PHE A 210 13.01 18.36 -10.48
C PHE A 210 14.17 17.40 -10.75
N ALA A 211 14.84 17.51 -11.92
CA ALA A 211 15.99 16.68 -12.28
C ALA A 211 17.31 17.04 -11.55
N PHE A 212 17.34 18.12 -10.75
CA PHE A 212 18.56 18.70 -10.16
C PHE A 212 18.58 18.78 -8.62
N ARG A 213 17.76 18.00 -7.91
CA ARG A 213 17.80 17.93 -6.43
C ARG A 213 18.49 16.69 -5.85
N CYS A 214 19.29 15.99 -6.66
CA CYS A 214 20.23 14.96 -6.21
C CYS A 214 21.56 15.56 -5.74
#